data_AF-A0A1E7GEM0-F1
#
_entry.id   AF-A0A1E7GEM0-F1
#
_cell.length_a   1.000
_cell.length_b   1.000
_cell.length_c   1.000
_cell.angle_alpha   90.00
_cell.angle_beta   90.00
_cell.angle_gamma   90.00
#
_symmetry.space_group_name_H-M   'P 1'
#
loop_
_entity.id
_entity.type
_entity.pdbx_description
1 polymer ?
#
loop_
_entity_poly.entity_id
_entity_poly.type
_entity_poly.pdbx_seq_one_letter_code
_entity_poly.pdbx_strand_id
1 'polypeptide(L)' 'MIGFSPLFITLLFIYILSFVLWTRTIIDCLKMETDKGNKRLIWVIIILITYLIGAFLYYVVRRPRRILELGI' A
#
# COMPACT_ATOMS: atom_id res chain seq x y z
N MET A 1 -0.71 32.69 -19.83
CA MET A 1 -1.49 31.57 -20.40
C MET A 1 -1.06 30.29 -19.72
N ILE A 2 -1.57 30.00 -18.51
CA ILE A 2 -1.47 28.66 -17.93
C ILE A 2 -2.87 28.10 -18.08
N GLY A 3 -3.07 27.28 -19.11
CA GLY A 3 -4.33 26.58 -19.33
C GLY A 3 -4.50 25.52 -18.25
N PHE A 4 -4.94 25.93 -17.06
CA PHE A 4 -5.37 25.05 -15.98
C PHE A 4 -6.67 24.38 -16.42
N SER A 5 -6.54 23.39 -17.30
CA SER A 5 -7.66 22.55 -17.69
C SER A 5 -8.15 21.78 -16.45
N PRO A 6 -9.46 21.73 -16.16
CA PRO A 6 -10.01 21.03 -14.99
C PRO A 6 -9.56 19.56 -14.90
N LEU A 7 -9.19 18.94 -16.03
CA LEU A 7 -8.59 17.62 -16.11
C LEU A 7 -7.29 17.47 -15.28
N PHE A 8 -6.46 18.51 -15.22
CA PHE A 8 -5.22 18.49 -14.44
C PHE A 8 -5.49 18.40 -12.93
N ILE A 9 -6.51 19.13 -12.46
CA ILE A 9 -6.89 19.13 -11.04
C ILE A 9 -7.46 17.75 -10.66
N THR A 10 -8.30 17.17 -11.52
CA THR A 10 -8.85 15.83 -11.31
C THR A 10 -7.77 14.75 -11.27
N LEU A 11 -6.81 14.78 -12.19
CA LEU A 11 -5.69 13.83 -12.21
C LEU A 11 -4.81 13.97 -10.97
N LEU A 12 -4.53 15.20 -10.53
CA LEU A 12 -3.71 15.46 -9.35
C LEU A 12 -4.42 14.99 -8.06
N PHE A 13 -5.74 15.15 -7.98
CA PHE A 13 -6.54 14.63 -6.88
C PHE A 13 -6.52 13.10 -6.80
N ILE A 14 -6.67 12.41 -7.94
CA ILE A 14 -6.58 10.94 -8.03
C ILE A 14 -5.19 10.45 -7.64
N TYR A 15 -4.14 11.18 -8.06
CA TYR A 15 -2.76 10.84 -7.71
C TYR A 15 -2.52 10.95 -6.20
N ILE A 16 -3.00 12.04 -5.58
CA ILE A 16 -2.90 12.22 -4.11
C ILE A 16 -3.67 11.12 -3.37
N LEU A 17 -4.90 10.81 -3.79
CA LEU A 17 -5.70 9.73 -3.21
C LEU A 17 -4.97 8.38 -3.28
N SER A 18 -4.41 8.05 -4.44
CA SER A 18 -3.59 6.84 -4.61
C SER A 18 -2.37 6.83 -3.71
N PHE A 19 -1.72 7.99 -3.53
CA PHE A 19 -0.56 8.15 -2.66
C PHE A 19 -0.90 7.95 -1.18
N VAL A 20 -2.05 8.49 -0.74
CA VAL A 20 -2.56 8.33 0.63
C VAL A 20 -2.95 6.88 0.90
N LEU A 21 -3.59 6.20 -0.05
CA LEU A 21 -3.91 4.78 0.07
C LEU A 21 -2.64 3.94 0.19
N TRP A 22 -1.67 4.18 -0.70
CA TRP A 22 -0.38 3.49 -0.68
C TRP A 22 0.37 3.66 0.65
N THR A 23 0.53 4.89 1.13
CA THR A 23 1.20 5.17 2.42
C THR A 23 0.47 4.53 3.61
N ARG A 24 -0.87 4.54 3.63
CA ARG A 24 -1.63 3.83 4.67
C ARG A 24 -1.36 2.33 4.67
N THR A 25 -1.27 1.68 3.51
CA THR A 25 -0.91 0.25 3.44
C THR A 25 0.47 -0.03 4.02
N ILE A 26 1.45 0.85 3.83
CA ILE A 26 2.79 0.72 4.44
C ILE A 26 2.71 0.84 5.96
N ILE A 27 1.92 1.79 6.48
CA ILE A 27 1.72 1.95 7.92
C ILE A 27 1.06 0.70 8.54
N ASP A 28 0.05 0.13 7.87
CA ASP A 28 -0.60 -1.11 8.26
C ASP A 28 0.41 -2.29 8.26
N CYS A 29 1.25 -2.36 7.21
CA CYS A 29 2.39 -3.27 7.09
C CYS A 29 3.40 -3.13 8.23
N LEU A 30 3.70 -1.92 8.68
CA LEU A 30 4.59 -1.72 9.82
C LEU A 30 3.94 -2.09 11.15
N LYS A 31 2.64 -1.84 11.33
CA LYS A 31 1.94 -2.01 12.61
C LYS A 31 1.48 -3.44 12.89
N MET A 32 0.97 -4.13 11.87
CA MET A 32 0.32 -5.44 12.06
C MET A 32 1.28 -6.62 11.86
N GLU A 33 2.50 -6.38 11.42
CA GLU A 33 3.40 -7.44 11.01
C GLU A 33 4.40 -7.79 12.11
N THR A 34 4.24 -8.98 12.67
CA THR A 34 5.14 -9.52 13.69
C THR A 34 6.54 -9.75 13.11
N ASP A 35 7.56 -9.37 13.86
CA ASP A 35 9.00 -9.44 13.52
C ASP A 35 9.55 -10.88 13.35
N LYS A 36 8.69 -11.88 13.20
CA LYS A 36 9.10 -13.26 12.92
C LYS A 36 9.63 -13.36 11.48
N GLY A 37 10.96 -13.30 11.35
CA GLY A 37 11.71 -13.67 10.15
C GLY A 37 11.74 -12.62 9.05
N ASN A 38 11.88 -11.32 9.38
CA ASN A 38 12.00 -10.21 8.42
C ASN A 38 10.84 -10.05 7.41
N LYS A 39 9.74 -10.76 7.64
CA LYS A 39 8.53 -10.73 6.80
C LYS A 39 8.02 -9.30 6.60
N ARG A 40 8.13 -8.45 7.61
CA ARG A 40 7.80 -7.01 7.59
C ARG A 40 8.60 -6.24 6.55
N LEU A 41 9.93 -6.39 6.58
CA LEU A 41 10.83 -5.65 5.69
C LEU A 41 10.59 -6.02 4.22
N ILE A 42 10.38 -7.32 3.94
CA ILE A 42 10.13 -7.82 2.58
C ILE A 42 8.86 -7.21 2.00
N TRP A 43 7.77 -7.15 2.76
CA TRP A 43 6.51 -6.59 2.26
C TRP A 43 6.57 -5.07 2.09
N VAL A 44 7.25 -4.37 2.99
CA VAL A 44 7.51 -2.94 2.82
C VAL A 44 8.28 -2.70 1.52
N ILE A 45 9.33 -3.46 1.22
CA ILE A 45 10.11 -3.34 -0.02
C ILE A 45 9.24 -3.64 -1.25
N ILE A 46 8.42 -4.69 -1.22
CA ILE A 46 7.53 -5.02 -2.34
C ILE A 46 6.55 -3.87 -2.58
N ILE A 47 5.86 -3.38 -1.54
CA ILE A 47 4.91 -2.26 -1.63
C ILE A 47 5.62 -0.98 -2.09
N LEU A 48 6.88 -0.78 -1.67
CA LEU A 48 7.67 0.37 -2.09
C LEU A 48 7.93 0.38 -3.59
N ILE A 49 8.29 -0.79 -4.15
CA ILE A 49 8.65 -0.94 -5.56
C ILE A 49 7.42 -1.03 -6.47
N THR A 50 6.36 -1.70 -6.03
CA THR A 50 5.17 -1.96 -6.85
C THR A 50 4.01 -0.99 -6.60
N TYR A 51 4.18 -0.04 -5.68
CA TYR A 51 3.24 1.04 -5.41
C TYR A 51 1.80 0.54 -5.17
N LEU A 52 0.85 0.93 -6.03
CA LEU A 52 -0.54 0.50 -5.98
C LEU A 52 -0.71 -1.02 -6.11
N ILE A 53 0.10 -1.66 -6.96
CA ILE A 53 0.04 -3.11 -7.19
C ILE A 53 0.49 -3.84 -5.93
N GLY A 54 1.52 -3.33 -5.25
CA GLY A 54 2.00 -3.90 -3.99
C GLY A 54 0.98 -3.79 -2.87
N ALA A 55 0.28 -2.66 -2.77
CA ALA A 55 -0.81 -2.48 -1.82
C ALA A 55 -1.96 -3.47 -2.06
N PHE A 56 -2.32 -3.70 -3.32
CA PHE A 56 -3.35 -4.69 -3.69
C PHE A 56 -2.90 -6.12 -3.36
N LEU A 57 -1.66 -6.48 -3.71
CA LEU A 57 -1.09 -7.79 -3.40
C LEU A 57 -1.04 -8.03 -1.88
N TYR A 58 -0.76 -7.00 -1.08
CA TYR A 58 -0.75 -7.08 0.39
C TYR A 58 -2.13 -7.46 0.92
N TYR A 59 -3.17 -6.83 0.39
CA TYR A 59 -4.53 -7.10 0.81
C TYR A 59 -4.99 -8.52 0.43
N VAL A 60 -4.62 -9.00 -0.76
CA VAL A 60 -5.04 -10.32 -1.27
C VAL A 60 -4.22 -11.46 -0.69
N VAL A 61 -2.89 -11.31 -0.60
CA VAL A 61 -1.99 -12.41 -0.22
C VAL A 61 -1.67 -12.38 1.26
N ARG A 62 -1.38 -11.19 1.82
CA ARG A 62 -0.85 -11.09 3.19
C ARG A 62 -1.94 -11.14 4.24
N ARG A 63 -3.10 -10.54 3.98
CA ARG A 63 -4.25 -10.55 4.88
C ARG A 63 -4.72 -11.98 5.24
N PRO A 64 -4.97 -12.90 4.29
CA PRO A 64 -5.34 -14.28 4.63
C PRO A 64 -4.19 -15.06 5.26
N ARG A 65 -2.93 -14.73 4.95
CA ARG A 65 -1.77 -15.36 5.58
C ARG A 65 -1.69 -15.08 7.08
N ARG A 66 -2.12 -13.91 7.54
CA ARG A 66 -2.18 -13.61 9.00
C ARG A 66 -3.23 -14.44 9.70
N ILE A 67 -4.39 -14.62 9.07
CA ILE A 67 -5.49 -15.49 9.56
C ILE A 67 -4.98 -16.94 9.69
N LEU A 68 -4.24 -17.43 8.69
CA LEU A 68 -3.62 -18.76 8.70
C LEU A 68 -2.47 -18.91 9.73
N GLU A 69 -1.61 -17.90 9.88
CA GLU A 69 -0.45 -17.96 10.79
C GLU A 69 -0.84 -17.75 12.27
N LEU A 70 -1.93 -17.02 12.54
CA LEU A 70 -2.41 -16.71 13.90
C LEU A 70 -3.66 -17.51 14.30
N GLY A 71 -4.31 -18.22 13.37
CA GLY A 71 -5.42 -19.13 13.65
C GLY A 71 -6.69 -18.45 14.19
N ILE A 72 -6.93 -17.19 13.82
CA ILE A 72 -8.14 -16.42 14.17
C ILE A 72 -9.04 -16.34 12.95
#